data_AF-A0A367K2W4-F1
#
_entry.id   AF-A0A367K2W4-F1
#
_cell.length_a   1.000
_cell.length_b   1.000
_cell.length_c   1.000
_cell.angle_alpha   90.00
_cell.angle_beta   90.00
_cell.angle_gamma   90.00
#
_symmetry.space_group_name_H-M   'P 1'
#
loop_
_entity.id
_entity.type
_entity.pdbx_description
1 polymer ?
#
loop_
_entity_poly.entity_id
_entity_poly.type
_entity_poly.pdbx_seq_one_letter_code
_entity_poly.pdbx_strand_id
1 'polypeptide(L)'
;MNLHWKNVPLNNLDPERRVNPQFIVLSDNRRLFIDSGYAMHLINHTIVFDSYDNTWQKLPDFSGEKQRTDGRAVAVSLDTGDTVIIFGSETVKVFPMVIGNKTVESHVGLPLLNCTIYHTSSQIWAYLSRQINAPLDKIPYEHSATFHPSSGIIYYFGGRNCDSKDYATVASFRWGSY
;
A
#
# COMPACT_ATOMS: atom_id res chain seq x y z
N MET A 1 3.52 22.44 24.25
CA MET A 1 4.24 21.46 23.41
C MET A 1 4.66 22.20 22.15
N ASN A 2 5.96 22.38 21.92
CA ASN A 2 6.46 23.06 20.72
C ASN A 2 6.71 22.01 19.64
N LEU A 3 6.09 22.21 18.49
CA LEU A 3 6.21 21.32 17.36
C LEU A 3 7.38 21.80 16.50
N HIS A 4 8.43 20.99 16.40
CA HIS A 4 9.63 21.32 15.64
C HIS A 4 9.62 20.56 14.31
N TRP A 5 9.24 21.25 13.24
CA TRP A 5 9.33 20.71 11.88
C TRP A 5 10.78 20.73 11.38
N LYS A 6 11.20 19.63 10.77
CA LYS A 6 12.48 19.54 10.05
C LYS A 6 12.26 18.78 8.75
N ASN A 7 12.90 19.26 7.68
CA ASN A 7 12.95 18.53 6.42
C ASN A 7 13.85 17.31 6.54
N VAL A 8 13.37 16.17 6.08
CA VAL A 8 14.18 14.96 5.90
C VAL A 8 15.04 15.15 4.65
N PRO A 9 16.37 14.96 4.72
CA PRO A 9 17.23 15.13 3.55
C PRO A 9 16.90 14.07 2.48
N LEU A 10 16.95 14.51 1.23
CA LEU A 10 16.96 13.61 0.08
C LEU A 10 18.41 13.19 -0.17
N ASN A 11 18.63 11.90 -0.37
CA ASN A 11 19.89 11.38 -0.89
C ASN A 11 19.79 11.29 -2.43
N ASN A 12 20.43 10.30 -3.06
CA ASN A 12 20.37 10.10 -4.51
C ASN A 12 19.03 9.49 -5.00
N LEU A 13 18.07 9.26 -4.11
CA LEU A 13 16.74 8.76 -4.47
C LEU A 13 15.68 9.84 -4.17
N ASP A 14 14.90 10.19 -5.18
CA ASP A 14 13.71 11.04 -5.05
C ASP A 14 12.51 10.15 -4.74
N PRO A 15 11.84 10.28 -3.58
CA PRO A 15 10.63 9.53 -3.27
C PRO A 15 9.42 9.98 -4.11
N GLU A 16 9.56 10.93 -5.03
CA GLU A 16 8.53 11.48 -5.92
C GLU A 16 7.28 12.01 -5.20
N ARG A 17 6.63 12.99 -5.82
CA ARG A 17 5.33 13.46 -5.31
C ARG A 17 4.26 12.40 -5.59
N ARG A 18 3.61 11.92 -4.54
CA ARG A 18 2.59 10.86 -4.59
C ARG A 18 1.44 11.16 -3.63
N VAL A 19 0.23 10.74 -4.00
CA VAL A 19 -0.98 10.87 -3.19
C VAL A 19 -1.43 9.48 -2.72
N ASN A 20 -1.92 9.40 -1.48
CA ASN A 20 -2.42 8.17 -0.87
C ASN A 20 -1.51 6.93 -1.05
N PRO A 21 -0.21 7.01 -0.71
CA PRO A 21 0.65 5.84 -0.70
C PRO A 21 0.24 4.87 0.41
N GLN A 22 0.61 3.61 0.24
CA GLN A 22 0.54 2.62 1.31
C GLN A 22 1.81 2.75 2.14
N PHE A 23 1.72 2.92 3.45
CA PHE A 23 2.91 3.04 4.28
C PHE A 23 2.75 2.36 5.63
N ILE A 24 3.87 1.90 6.19
CA ILE A 24 3.92 1.30 7.52
C ILE A 24 5.32 1.45 8.12
N VAL A 25 5.38 1.65 9.45
CA VAL A 25 6.65 1.55 10.18
C VAL A 25 6.94 0.07 10.44
N LEU A 26 8.14 -0.36 10.09
CA LEU A 26 8.62 -1.72 10.32
C LEU A 26 8.90 -1.95 11.82
N SER A 27 8.94 -3.21 12.24
CA SER A 27 9.05 -3.62 13.65
C SER A 27 10.36 -3.25 14.33
N ASP A 28 11.38 -2.93 13.55
CA ASP A 28 12.61 -2.33 14.04
C ASP A 28 12.45 -0.88 14.53
N ASN A 29 11.25 -0.28 14.37
CA ASN A 29 10.92 1.11 14.71
C ASN A 29 11.88 2.14 14.08
N ARG A 30 12.56 1.76 13.00
CA ARG A 30 13.60 2.56 12.34
C ARG A 30 13.24 2.82 10.90
N ARG A 31 12.68 1.83 10.22
CA ARG A 31 12.40 1.89 8.79
C ARG A 31 10.92 2.17 8.51
N LEU A 32 10.66 3.13 7.63
CA LEU A 32 9.34 3.43 7.09
C LEU A 32 9.27 2.84 5.69
N PHE A 33 8.45 1.81 5.53
CA PHE A 33 8.14 1.22 4.24
C PHE A 33 7.04 2.04 3.56
N ILE A 34 7.21 2.34 2.28
CA ILE A 34 6.22 3.05 1.46
C ILE A 34 6.09 2.31 0.14
N ASP A 35 4.85 2.01 -0.23
CA ASP A 35 4.49 1.42 -1.49
C ASP A 35 3.52 2.31 -2.25
N SER A 36 3.84 2.47 -3.53
CA SER A 36 3.02 3.07 -4.57
C SER A 36 2.42 4.44 -4.20
N GLY A 37 1.22 4.74 -4.68
CA GLY A 37 0.52 6.03 -4.57
C GLY A 37 0.19 6.61 -5.94
N TYR A 38 -0.76 7.54 -5.99
CA TYR A 38 -1.15 8.22 -7.23
C TYR A 38 -0.15 9.32 -7.61
N ALA A 39 0.39 9.23 -8.82
CA ALA A 39 1.36 10.12 -9.44
C ALA A 39 1.32 9.92 -10.96
N MET A 40 1.67 10.93 -11.77
CA MET A 40 1.66 10.78 -13.24
C MET A 40 2.74 9.81 -13.74
N HIS A 41 3.94 9.85 -13.13
CA HIS A 41 5.08 9.02 -13.52
C HIS A 41 5.80 8.53 -12.26
N LEU A 42 5.28 7.47 -11.65
CA LEU A 42 5.92 6.84 -10.50
C LEU A 42 6.98 5.84 -10.96
N ILE A 43 8.24 6.02 -10.54
CA ILE A 43 9.35 5.13 -10.90
C ILE A 43 9.77 4.28 -9.69
N ASN A 44 9.76 4.87 -8.50
CA ASN A 44 10.07 4.18 -7.26
C ASN A 44 8.76 3.77 -6.58
N HIS A 45 8.18 2.66 -7.03
CA HIS A 45 6.94 2.15 -6.45
C HIS A 45 7.15 1.82 -4.98
N THR A 46 8.11 0.94 -4.71
CA THR A 46 8.41 0.49 -3.35
C THR A 46 9.71 1.10 -2.87
N ILE A 47 9.63 1.90 -1.81
CA ILE A 47 10.78 2.56 -1.18
C ILE A 47 10.76 2.35 0.32
N VAL A 48 11.94 2.44 0.93
CA VAL A 48 12.09 2.48 2.38
C VAL A 48 12.91 3.68 2.79
N PHE A 49 12.45 4.38 3.82
CA PHE A 49 13.22 5.39 4.51
C PHE A 49 13.79 4.82 5.80
N ASP A 50 15.10 4.95 5.98
CA ASP A 50 15.82 4.58 7.18
C ASP A 50 16.10 5.83 8.03
N SER A 51 15.47 5.90 9.20
CA SER A 51 15.60 7.07 10.09
C SER A 51 16.94 7.18 10.82
N TYR A 52 17.69 6.08 10.96
CA TYR A 52 18.99 6.10 11.62
C TYR A 52 20.03 6.74 10.71
N ASP A 53 20.08 6.31 9.45
CA ASP A 53 21.04 6.81 8.46
C ASP A 53 20.50 8.03 7.68
N ASN A 54 19.21 8.36 7.83
CA ASN A 54 18.49 9.34 7.00
C ASN A 54 18.62 9.05 5.50
N THR A 55 18.44 7.78 5.11
CA THR A 55 18.59 7.35 3.72
C THR A 55 17.30 6.79 3.14
N TRP A 56 17.09 7.06 1.86
CA TRP A 56 16.07 6.43 1.05
C TRP A 56 16.68 5.32 0.20
N GLN A 57 15.96 4.21 0.07
CA GLN A 57 16.37 3.06 -0.73
C GLN A 57 15.19 2.56 -1.57
N LYS A 58 15.45 2.24 -2.84
CA LYS A 58 14.50 1.56 -3.71
C LYS A 58 14.51 0.07 -3.34
N LEU A 59 13.32 -0.49 -3.14
CA LEU A 59 13.13 -1.94 -2.96
C LEU A 59 12.71 -2.57 -4.29
N PRO A 60 12.81 -3.90 -4.43
CA PRO A 60 12.31 -4.59 -5.61
C PRO A 60 10.82 -4.31 -5.83
N ASP A 61 10.42 -4.06 -7.08
CA ASP A 61 9.02 -3.89 -7.44
C ASP A 61 8.35 -5.28 -7.58
N PHE A 62 7.03 -5.36 -7.38
CA PHE A 62 6.33 -6.62 -7.59
C PHE A 62 6.27 -6.99 -9.08
N SER A 63 6.45 -8.27 -9.42
CA SER A 63 6.43 -8.70 -10.82
C SER A 63 5.06 -8.45 -11.48
N GLY A 64 5.04 -7.66 -12.55
CA GLY A 64 3.81 -7.32 -13.29
C GLY A 64 3.02 -6.16 -12.68
N GLU A 65 3.61 -5.42 -11.75
CA GLU A 65 2.92 -4.30 -11.12
C GLU A 65 2.59 -3.18 -12.09
N LYS A 66 1.35 -2.72 -11.96
CA LYS A 66 0.94 -1.37 -12.33
C LYS A 66 0.87 -0.57 -11.04
N GLN A 67 1.11 0.73 -11.15
CA GLN A 67 0.96 1.66 -10.04
C GLN A 67 -0.37 1.42 -9.29
N ARG A 68 -0.28 1.34 -7.97
CA ARG A 68 -1.40 1.16 -7.04
C ARG A 68 -1.65 2.44 -6.28
N THR A 69 -2.89 2.66 -5.88
CA THR A 69 -3.25 3.76 -4.98
C THR A 69 -4.39 3.32 -4.06
N ASP A 70 -4.63 4.09 -3.01
CA ASP A 70 -5.76 3.90 -2.10
C ASP A 70 -5.85 2.55 -1.38
N GLY A 71 -4.74 1.79 -1.41
CA GLY A 71 -4.57 0.60 -0.59
C GLY A 71 -4.12 0.91 0.83
N ARG A 72 -3.94 -0.14 1.62
CA ARG A 72 -3.28 -0.07 2.93
C ARG A 72 -2.22 -1.15 3.08
N ALA A 73 -1.16 -0.77 3.78
CA ALA A 73 -0.12 -1.67 4.24
C ALA A 73 -0.29 -1.93 5.74
N VAL A 74 -0.11 -3.17 6.14
CA VAL A 74 0.07 -3.56 7.54
C VAL A 74 1.31 -4.42 7.66
N ALA A 75 2.06 -4.26 8.74
CA ALA A 75 3.25 -5.06 9.02
C ALA A 75 2.89 -6.14 10.05
N VAL A 76 3.28 -7.37 9.73
CA VAL A 76 3.23 -8.51 10.66
C VAL A 76 4.66 -8.90 10.97
N SER A 77 5.06 -8.73 12.23
CA SER A 77 6.39 -9.12 12.69
C SER A 77 6.46 -10.63 12.89
N LEU A 78 7.47 -11.24 12.29
CA LEU A 78 7.84 -12.64 12.49
C LEU A 78 9.28 -12.69 13.00
N ASP A 79 9.68 -13.82 13.59
CA ASP A 79 11.05 -14.03 14.09
C ASP A 79 12.12 -13.86 13.00
N THR A 80 11.74 -14.03 11.74
CA THR A 80 12.60 -13.91 10.57
C THR A 80 12.60 -12.52 9.94
N GLY A 81 11.83 -11.57 10.47
CA GLY A 81 11.61 -10.22 9.94
C GLY A 81 10.15 -9.92 9.65
N ASP A 82 9.85 -8.73 9.13
CA ASP A 82 8.47 -8.34 8.86
C ASP A 82 7.96 -8.95 7.55
N THR A 83 6.66 -9.27 7.56
CA THR A 83 5.87 -9.44 6.35
C THR A 83 4.93 -8.25 6.24
N VAL A 84 5.15 -7.41 5.23
CA VAL A 84 4.24 -6.30 4.90
C VAL A 84 3.15 -6.85 4.01
N ILE A 85 1.90 -6.73 4.43
CA ILE A 85 0.72 -7.14 3.69
C ILE A 85 0.10 -5.89 3.10
N ILE A 86 -0.06 -5.87 1.78
CA ILE A 86 -0.71 -4.81 1.04
C ILE A 86 -2.04 -5.35 0.52
N PHE A 87 -3.13 -4.71 0.91
CA PHE A 87 -4.46 -5.16 0.54
C PHE A 87 -5.45 -4.00 0.46
N GLY A 88 -6.47 -4.22 -0.35
CA GLY A 88 -7.21 -3.14 -1.01
C GLY A 88 -6.26 -2.26 -1.81
N SER A 89 -6.73 -1.72 -2.92
CA SER A 89 -6.02 -0.75 -3.76
C SER A 89 -6.86 -0.55 -4.99
N GLU A 90 -6.57 0.50 -5.73
CA GLU A 90 -6.90 0.60 -7.14
C GLU A 90 -5.62 0.47 -7.95
N THR A 91 -5.65 -0.32 -9.02
CA THR A 91 -4.64 -0.24 -10.08
C THR A 91 -4.93 0.96 -10.93
N VAL A 92 -3.94 1.83 -11.11
CA VAL A 92 -4.02 2.98 -12.02
C VAL A 92 -3.81 2.49 -13.45
N LYS A 93 -4.84 2.59 -14.29
CA LYS A 93 -4.73 2.44 -15.74
C LYS A 93 -4.66 3.81 -16.40
N VAL A 94 -3.62 4.01 -17.19
CA VAL A 94 -3.45 5.20 -18.02
C VAL A 94 -3.91 4.90 -19.44
N PHE A 95 -4.73 5.78 -20.02
CA PHE A 95 -5.12 5.71 -21.42
C PHE A 95 -5.24 7.11 -22.02
N PRO A 96 -4.98 7.26 -23.33
CA PRO A 96 -5.18 8.54 -24.02
C PRO A 96 -6.68 8.84 -24.10
N MET A 97 -7.07 10.04 -23.67
CA MET A 97 -8.41 10.58 -23.80
C MET A 97 -8.38 11.83 -24.69
N VAL A 98 -9.21 11.85 -25.73
CA VAL A 98 -9.32 13.00 -26.63
C VAL A 98 -10.40 13.94 -26.13
N ILE A 99 -10.02 15.18 -25.81
CA ILE A 99 -10.92 16.25 -25.39
C ILE A 99 -10.77 17.41 -26.37
N GLY A 100 -11.73 17.54 -27.30
CA GLY A 100 -11.63 18.47 -28.42
C GLY A 100 -10.44 18.12 -29.32
N ASN A 101 -9.53 19.08 -29.51
CA ASN A 101 -8.33 18.91 -30.34
C ASN A 101 -7.08 18.51 -29.53
N LYS A 102 -7.22 18.15 -28.25
CA LYS A 102 -6.11 17.75 -27.38
C LYS A 102 -6.27 16.29 -26.96
N THR A 103 -5.17 15.55 -26.95
CA THR A 103 -5.07 14.26 -26.28
C THR A 103 -4.47 14.48 -24.91
N VAL A 104 -5.17 14.05 -23.86
CA VAL A 104 -4.71 14.09 -22.47
C VAL A 104 -4.60 12.68 -21.93
N GLU A 105 -3.73 12.46 -20.95
CA GLU A 105 -3.68 11.19 -20.23
C GLU A 105 -4.84 11.15 -19.22
N SER A 106 -5.66 10.11 -19.30
CA SER A 106 -6.70 9.83 -18.33
C SER A 106 -6.31 8.63 -17.49
N HIS A 107 -6.55 8.74 -16.18
CA HIS A 107 -6.21 7.74 -15.19
C HIS A 107 -7.51 7.19 -14.60
N VAL A 108 -7.72 5.88 -14.71
CA VAL A 108 -8.85 5.19 -14.05
C VAL A 108 -8.30 4.16 -13.07
N GLY A 109 -8.80 4.23 -11.84
CA GLY A 109 -8.58 3.21 -10.82
C GLY A 109 -9.45 1.99 -11.06
N LEU A 110 -8.84 0.81 -10.99
CA LEU A 110 -9.56 -0.47 -10.98
C LEU A 110 -9.31 -1.18 -9.66
N PRO A 111 -10.35 -1.49 -8.87
CA PRO A 111 -10.18 -2.15 -7.59
C PRO A 111 -9.40 -3.46 -7.70
N LEU A 112 -8.45 -3.64 -6.77
CA LEU A 112 -7.66 -4.84 -6.59
C LEU A 112 -8.21 -5.65 -5.41
N LEU A 113 -8.57 -6.88 -5.72
CA LEU A 113 -9.17 -7.82 -4.77
C LEU A 113 -8.14 -8.82 -4.22
N ASN A 114 -6.92 -8.80 -4.76
CA ASN A 114 -5.82 -9.64 -4.34
C ASN A 114 -4.97 -8.88 -3.32
N CYS A 115 -4.48 -9.57 -2.31
CA CYS A 115 -3.46 -9.04 -1.42
C CYS A 115 -2.08 -9.47 -1.92
N THR A 116 -1.10 -8.60 -1.79
CA THR A 116 0.32 -8.94 -1.98
C THR A 116 1.03 -8.89 -0.64
N ILE A 117 2.09 -9.68 -0.52
CA ILE A 117 2.95 -9.69 0.65
C ILE A 117 4.38 -9.42 0.24
N TYR A 118 5.08 -8.63 1.04
CA TYR A 118 6.50 -8.36 0.91
C TYR A 118 7.22 -8.84 2.16
N HIS A 119 8.18 -9.75 1.98
CA HIS A 119 9.02 -10.24 3.08
C HIS A 119 10.26 -9.38 3.18
N THR A 120 10.43 -8.64 4.28
CA THR A 120 11.51 -7.64 4.39
C THR A 120 12.91 -8.25 4.43
N SER A 121 13.05 -9.48 4.92
CA SER A 121 14.36 -10.11 5.11
C SER A 121 14.89 -10.76 3.84
N SER A 122 14.01 -11.39 3.05
CA SER A 122 14.37 -11.91 1.74
C SER A 122 14.25 -10.87 0.63
N GLN A 123 13.55 -9.76 0.88
CA GLN A 123 13.19 -8.73 -0.09
C GLN A 123 12.39 -9.30 -1.28
N ILE A 124 11.59 -10.31 -1.02
CA ILE A 124 10.79 -11.01 -2.04
C ILE A 124 9.31 -10.69 -1.84
N TRP A 125 8.65 -10.46 -2.96
CA TRP A 125 7.19 -10.37 -3.02
C TRP A 125 6.54 -11.71 -3.31
N ALA A 126 5.31 -11.88 -2.81
CA ALA A 126 4.44 -12.99 -3.18
C ALA A 126 2.97 -12.55 -3.26
N TYR A 127 2.16 -13.32 -3.98
CA TYR A 127 0.71 -13.21 -3.89
C TYR A 127 0.21 -13.89 -2.62
N LEU A 128 -0.74 -13.24 -1.94
CA LEU A 128 -1.57 -13.95 -0.99
C LEU A 128 -2.76 -14.53 -1.75
N SER A 129 -2.93 -15.84 -1.67
CA SER A 129 -4.12 -16.50 -2.22
C SER A 129 -5.38 -15.82 -1.69
N ARG A 130 -6.29 -15.47 -2.60
CA ARG A 130 -7.54 -14.81 -2.26
C ARG A 130 -8.29 -15.62 -1.20
N GLN A 131 -8.67 -14.96 -0.10
CA GLN A 131 -9.59 -15.59 0.86
C GLN A 131 -10.92 -15.82 0.13
N ILE A 132 -11.28 -17.09 -0.06
CA ILE A 132 -12.48 -17.51 -0.81
C ILE A 132 -13.76 -17.00 -0.13
N ASN A 133 -13.68 -16.66 1.15
CA ASN A 133 -14.81 -16.34 2.01
C ASN A 133 -15.02 -14.83 2.23
N ALA A 134 -14.20 -13.97 1.61
CA ALA A 134 -14.36 -12.52 1.72
C ALA A 134 -15.44 -12.04 0.72
N PRO A 135 -16.55 -11.42 1.18
CA PRO A 135 -17.54 -10.88 0.26
C PRO A 135 -16.89 -9.79 -0.60
N LEU A 136 -16.97 -9.97 -1.92
CA LEU A 136 -16.33 -9.11 -2.92
C LEU A 136 -16.77 -7.65 -2.82
N ASP A 137 -18.06 -7.48 -2.55
CA ASP A 137 -18.76 -6.22 -2.32
C ASP A 137 -18.33 -5.53 -1.01
N LYS A 138 -17.53 -6.20 -0.17
CA LYS A 138 -17.07 -5.70 1.12
C LYS A 138 -15.56 -5.55 1.23
N ILE A 139 -14.82 -5.64 0.14
CA ILE A 139 -13.40 -5.27 0.14
C ILE A 139 -13.34 -3.76 -0.14
N PRO A 140 -13.05 -2.92 0.87
CA PRO A 140 -13.04 -1.50 0.64
C PRO A 140 -11.70 -1.07 0.02
N TYR A 141 -11.74 -0.01 -0.78
CA TYR A 141 -10.58 0.80 -1.14
C TYR A 141 -10.71 2.16 -0.44
N GLU A 142 -9.62 2.93 -0.30
CA GLU A 142 -9.55 4.13 0.55
C GLU A 142 -9.88 3.89 2.03
N HIS A 143 -9.86 2.64 2.48
CA HIS A 143 -10.09 2.28 3.88
C HIS A 143 -8.87 2.60 4.73
N SER A 144 -8.96 2.43 6.05
CA SER A 144 -7.80 2.37 6.96
C SER A 144 -7.73 0.98 7.57
N ALA A 145 -6.52 0.52 7.92
CA ALA A 145 -6.32 -0.80 8.49
C ALA A 145 -5.31 -0.81 9.64
N THR A 146 -5.45 -1.79 10.52
CA THR A 146 -4.50 -2.07 11.60
C THR A 146 -4.42 -3.56 11.89
N PHE A 147 -3.24 -4.02 12.31
CA PHE A 147 -2.99 -5.40 12.72
C PHE A 147 -3.00 -5.50 14.24
N HIS A 148 -3.69 -6.51 14.78
CA HIS A 148 -3.73 -6.82 16.20
C HIS A 148 -2.90 -8.09 16.49
N PRO A 149 -1.65 -7.94 16.95
CA PRO A 149 -0.66 -9.04 16.97
C PRO A 149 -1.09 -10.26 17.76
N SER A 150 -1.70 -10.08 18.93
CA SER A 150 -2.10 -11.19 19.81
C SER A 150 -3.17 -12.10 19.20
N SER A 151 -4.04 -11.54 18.36
CA SER A 151 -5.13 -12.28 17.71
C SER A 151 -4.78 -12.75 16.29
N GLY A 152 -3.76 -12.13 15.69
CA GLY A 152 -3.48 -12.25 14.27
C GLY A 152 -4.56 -11.62 13.39
N ILE A 153 -5.41 -10.72 13.90
CA ILE A 153 -6.51 -10.13 13.12
C ILE A 153 -6.07 -8.80 12.51
N ILE A 154 -6.43 -8.59 11.24
CA ILE A 154 -6.35 -7.31 10.57
C ILE A 154 -7.75 -6.70 10.54
N TYR A 155 -7.89 -5.54 11.17
CA TYR A 155 -9.11 -4.74 11.16
C TYR A 155 -9.00 -3.69 10.08
N TYR A 156 -10.07 -3.47 9.34
CA TYR A 156 -10.18 -2.36 8.40
C TYR A 156 -11.50 -1.60 8.62
N PHE A 157 -11.45 -0.29 8.41
CA PHE A 157 -12.56 0.61 8.71
C PHE A 157 -12.60 1.77 7.71
N GLY A 158 -13.82 2.23 7.42
CA GLY A 158 -14.07 3.23 6.39
C GLY A 158 -13.76 2.73 4.97
N GLY A 159 -13.70 3.68 4.04
CA GLY A 159 -13.45 3.42 2.62
C GLY A 159 -14.73 3.24 1.78
N ARG A 160 -14.54 2.99 0.49
CA ARG A 160 -15.60 2.78 -0.50
C ARG A 160 -15.64 1.31 -0.90
N ASN A 161 -16.84 0.76 -1.06
CA ASN A 161 -17.02 -0.60 -1.55
C ASN A 161 -16.92 -0.64 -3.07
N CYS A 162 -16.40 -1.74 -3.61
CA CYS A 162 -16.17 -1.90 -5.05
C CYS A 162 -17.49 -1.90 -5.86
N ASP A 163 -18.60 -2.40 -5.29
CA ASP A 163 -19.84 -2.67 -6.03
C ASP A 163 -21.12 -2.11 -5.37
N SER A 164 -21.04 -1.44 -4.21
CA SER A 164 -22.20 -0.86 -3.54
C SER A 164 -22.04 0.64 -3.35
N LYS A 165 -23.14 1.39 -3.48
CA LYS A 165 -23.21 2.80 -3.03
C LYS A 165 -23.11 2.93 -1.50
N ASP A 166 -22.95 1.80 -0.80
CA ASP A 166 -22.87 1.73 0.65
C ASP A 166 -21.41 1.82 1.09
N TYR A 167 -21.19 2.53 2.18
CA TYR A 167 -19.88 2.64 2.81
C TYR A 167 -19.62 1.44 3.72
N ALA A 168 -18.43 0.84 3.67
CA ALA A 168 -18.02 -0.10 4.70
C ALA A 168 -17.80 0.68 6.02
N THR A 169 -18.51 0.30 7.08
CA THR A 169 -18.31 0.90 8.41
C THR A 169 -17.08 0.29 9.09
N VAL A 170 -17.07 -1.01 9.35
CA VAL A 170 -15.93 -1.77 9.90
C VAL A 170 -16.02 -3.23 9.44
N ALA A 171 -14.89 -3.85 9.08
CA ALA A 171 -14.78 -5.29 8.92
C ALA A 171 -13.36 -5.80 9.25
N SER A 172 -13.18 -7.12 9.29
CA SER A 172 -11.93 -7.73 9.77
C SER A 172 -11.66 -9.06 9.08
N PHE A 173 -10.38 -9.42 8.94
CA PHE A 173 -9.97 -10.77 8.54
C PHE A 173 -8.80 -11.27 9.41
N ARG A 174 -8.66 -12.58 9.57
CA ARG A 174 -7.57 -13.18 10.34
C ARG A 174 -6.41 -13.57 9.43
N TRP A 175 -5.20 -13.28 9.88
CA TRP A 175 -3.92 -13.69 9.31
C TRP A 175 -3.46 -15.02 9.94
N GLY A 176 -2.94 -15.94 9.12
CA GLY A 176 -2.45 -17.26 9.53
C GLY A 176 -3.50 -18.38 9.50
N SER A 177 -3.07 -19.61 9.23
CA SER A 177 -3.85 -20.85 9.29
C SER A 177 -3.78 -21.49 10.69
N TYR A 178 -4.82 -22.26 11.03
CA TYR A 178 -4.88 -23.13 12.21
C TYR A 178 -3.72 -24.13 12.27
#